data_AF-A0A644T334-F1
#
_entry.id   AF-A0A644T334-F1
#
_cell.length_a   1.000
_cell.length_b   1.000
_cell.length_c   1.000
_cell.angle_alpha   90.00
_cell.angle_beta   90.00
_cell.angle_gamma   90.00
#
_symmetry.space_group_name_H-M   'P 1'
#
loop_
_entity.id
_entity.type
_entity.pdbx_description
1 polymer ?
#
loop_
_entity_poly.entity_id
_entity_poly.type
_entity_poly.pdbx_seq_one_letter_code
_entity_poly.pdbx_strand_id
1 'polypeptide(L)'
;MHVRLVCAALLSLALMACTKAQPTQDTAPLPPVEPCPFVYVYAPGNYIVDIASGSEVILDPGVQEFDLFCSPGEARAAVNEAVRLGVLTEGDWRIYRLEGSMEEIGQRQRNNQHTLTRMTQIVDWVAEGF
;
A
#
# COMPACT_ATOMS: atom_id res chain seq x y z
N MET A 1 73.85 -2.75 14.18
CA MET A 1 73.51 -1.46 13.57
C MET A 1 72.78 -1.71 12.24
N HIS A 2 71.75 -0.90 11.96
CA HIS A 2 71.09 -0.67 10.66
C HIS A 2 69.93 -1.55 10.16
N VAL A 3 69.64 -2.73 10.72
CA VAL A 3 68.50 -3.55 10.22
C VAL A 3 67.13 -3.14 10.80
N ARG A 4 67.08 -2.43 11.93
CA ARG A 4 65.81 -2.03 12.58
C ARG A 4 65.26 -0.66 12.15
N LEU A 5 65.97 0.09 11.32
CA LEU A 5 65.57 1.46 10.93
C LEU A 5 64.92 1.57 9.56
N VAL A 6 64.92 0.52 8.74
CA VAL A 6 64.36 0.58 7.37
C VAL A 6 62.89 0.12 7.32
N CYS A 7 62.42 -0.68 8.28
CA CYS A 7 61.03 -1.14 8.31
C CYS A 7 60.04 -0.11 8.90
N ALA A 8 60.52 0.93 9.58
CA ALA A 8 59.65 1.95 10.17
C ALA A 8 59.27 3.09 9.20
N ALA A 9 59.93 3.17 8.04
CA ALA A 9 59.71 4.26 7.07
C ALA A 9 58.70 3.93 5.96
N LEU A 10 58.25 2.68 5.84
CA LEU A 10 57.33 2.23 4.77
C LEU A 10 55.88 2.00 5.23
N LEU A 11 55.60 2.12 6.53
CA LEU A 11 54.26 1.92 7.10
C LEU A 11 53.49 3.23 7.39
N SER A 12 54.08 4.39 7.10
CA SER A 12 53.50 5.71 7.35
C SER A 12 52.85 6.36 6.12
N LEU A 13 52.82 5.69 4.95
CA LEU A 13 52.21 6.24 3.72
C LEU A 13 50.83 5.67 3.36
N ALA A 14 50.14 4.98 4.28
CA ALA A 14 48.85 4.33 4.01
C ALA A 14 47.65 4.93 4.78
N LEU A 15 47.76 6.17 5.29
CA LEU A 15 46.70 6.80 6.11
C LEU A 15 46.14 8.12 5.56
N MET A 16 46.34 8.42 4.27
CA MET A 16 45.70 9.59 3.64
C MET A 16 45.01 9.23 2.33
N ALA A 17 43.91 8.48 2.41
CA ALA A 17 42.91 8.47 1.36
C ALA A 17 41.54 8.11 1.94
N CYS A 18 40.54 8.90 1.55
CA CYS A 18 39.10 8.66 1.73
C CYS A 18 38.43 9.17 3.02
N THR A 19 38.62 10.44 3.36
CA THR A 19 37.50 11.25 3.87
C THR A 19 36.78 11.89 2.68
N LYS A 20 36.04 11.08 1.93
CA LYS A 20 35.02 11.61 1.02
C LYS A 20 33.83 11.99 1.91
N ALA A 21 33.74 13.28 2.25
CA ALA A 21 32.56 13.84 2.88
C ALA A 21 31.34 13.40 2.07
N GLN A 22 30.50 12.57 2.68
CA GLN A 22 29.22 12.18 2.11
C GLN A 22 28.42 13.47 1.97
N PRO A 23 27.86 13.79 0.79
CA PRO A 23 26.89 14.86 0.71
C PRO A 23 25.77 14.44 1.64
N THR A 24 25.51 15.26 2.66
CA THR A 24 24.26 15.19 3.41
C THR A 24 23.17 15.31 2.36
N GLN A 25 22.59 14.19 1.96
CA GLN A 25 21.36 14.20 1.20
C GLN A 25 20.34 14.76 2.18
N ASP A 26 20.16 16.08 2.07
CA ASP A 26 19.02 16.79 2.58
C ASP A 26 17.82 16.06 1.98
N THR A 27 17.28 15.12 2.76
CA THR A 27 16.11 14.36 2.35
C THR A 27 15.00 15.38 2.39
N ALA A 28 14.72 15.98 1.23
CA ALA A 28 13.58 16.86 1.06
C ALA A 28 12.38 16.19 1.72
N PRO A 29 11.60 16.90 2.55
CA PRO A 29 10.44 16.32 3.20
C PRO A 29 9.60 15.62 2.13
N LEU A 30 9.30 14.34 2.34
CA LEU A 30 8.41 13.61 1.45
C LEU A 30 7.14 14.46 1.30
N PRO A 31 6.64 14.65 0.06
CA PRO A 31 5.40 15.39 -0.13
C PRO A 31 4.32 14.77 0.77
N PRO A 32 3.46 15.59 1.39
CA PRO A 32 2.39 15.06 2.21
C PRO A 32 1.59 14.08 1.36
N VAL A 33 1.42 12.85 1.88
CA VAL A 33 0.53 11.87 1.27
C VAL A 33 -0.85 12.52 1.27
N GLU A 34 -1.36 12.84 0.09
CA GLU A 34 -2.70 13.41 -0.01
C GLU A 34 -3.71 12.43 0.61
N PRO A 35 -4.65 12.91 1.42
CA PRO A 35 -5.70 12.06 1.97
C PRO A 35 -6.44 11.35 0.83
N CYS A 36 -6.84 10.10 1.08
CA CYS A 36 -7.42 9.23 0.07
C CYS A 36 -8.69 9.88 -0.51
N PRO A 37 -8.70 10.29 -1.79
CA PRO A 37 -9.82 11.06 -2.34
C PRO A 37 -11.12 10.24 -2.37
N PHE A 38 -10.97 8.92 -2.51
CA PHE A 38 -12.04 7.94 -2.41
C PHE A 38 -11.50 6.68 -1.73
N VAL A 39 -12.40 5.92 -1.11
CA VAL A 39 -12.08 4.60 -0.53
C VAL A 39 -12.62 3.51 -1.43
N TYR A 40 -11.79 2.48 -1.65
CA TYR A 40 -12.10 1.35 -2.51
C TYR A 40 -11.99 0.03 -1.77
N VAL A 41 -12.72 -0.97 -2.26
CA VAL A 41 -12.71 -2.36 -1.79
C VAL A 41 -12.83 -3.30 -2.99
N TYR A 42 -12.29 -4.51 -2.88
CA TYR A 42 -12.64 -5.58 -3.82
C TYR A 42 -13.77 -6.44 -3.23
N ALA A 43 -14.74 -6.82 -4.06
CA ALA A 43 -15.84 -7.70 -3.64
C ALA A 43 -16.38 -8.52 -4.83
N PRO A 44 -17.25 -9.51 -4.59
CA PRO A 44 -17.88 -10.27 -5.66
C PRO A 44 -18.63 -9.39 -6.67
N GLY A 45 -18.58 -9.76 -7.95
CA GLY A 45 -19.13 -8.98 -9.06
C GLY A 45 -20.66 -8.94 -9.13
N ASN A 46 -21.36 -9.81 -8.40
CA ASN A 46 -22.82 -9.84 -8.39
C ASN A 46 -23.44 -8.57 -7.79
N TYR A 47 -22.71 -7.82 -6.96
CA TYR A 47 -23.22 -6.54 -6.41
C TYR A 47 -23.47 -5.49 -7.51
N ILE A 48 -22.83 -5.59 -8.68
CA ILE A 48 -23.11 -4.70 -9.82
C ILE A 48 -24.58 -4.78 -10.22
N VAL A 49 -25.19 -5.97 -10.19
CA VAL A 49 -26.59 -6.15 -10.59
C VAL A 49 -27.52 -5.41 -9.62
N ASP A 50 -27.25 -5.54 -8.33
CA ASP A 50 -28.04 -4.89 -7.28
C ASP A 50 -27.89 -3.37 -7.36
N ILE A 51 -26.67 -2.86 -7.48
CA ILE A 51 -26.39 -1.41 -7.62
C ILE A 51 -27.05 -0.86 -8.90
N ALA A 52 -26.90 -1.55 -10.04
CA ALA A 52 -27.48 -1.14 -11.32
C ALA A 52 -29.02 -1.17 -11.31
N SER A 53 -29.63 -2.00 -10.46
CA SER A 53 -31.08 -2.03 -10.24
C SER A 53 -31.59 -0.87 -9.35
N GLY A 54 -30.68 -0.06 -8.80
CA GLY A 54 -30.99 1.01 -7.85
C GLY A 54 -31.11 0.54 -6.40
N SER A 55 -30.66 -0.68 -6.08
CA SER A 55 -30.64 -1.19 -4.72
C SER A 55 -29.43 -0.68 -3.94
N GLU A 56 -29.60 -0.48 -2.64
CA GLU A 56 -28.47 -0.21 -1.73
C GLU A 56 -27.73 -1.51 -1.42
N VAL A 57 -26.41 -1.51 -1.62
CA VAL A 57 -25.54 -2.61 -1.20
C VAL A 57 -24.69 -2.15 -0.03
N ILE A 58 -24.94 -2.71 1.15
CA ILE A 58 -24.24 -2.39 2.39
C ILE A 58 -23.22 -3.48 2.71
N LEU A 59 -21.97 -3.09 2.92
CA LEU A 59 -20.92 -3.96 3.43
C LEU A 59 -20.94 -3.97 4.95
N ASP A 60 -21.07 -5.14 5.55
CA ASP A 60 -21.09 -5.31 7.01
C ASP A 60 -19.79 -5.99 7.50
N PRO A 61 -18.89 -5.26 8.19
CA PRO A 61 -17.66 -5.83 8.73
C PRO A 61 -17.89 -6.89 9.83
N GLY A 62 -19.13 -7.01 10.34
CA GLY A 62 -19.54 -8.10 11.22
C GLY A 62 -19.74 -9.45 10.50
N VAL A 63 -19.89 -9.44 9.17
CA VAL A 63 -20.09 -10.65 8.35
C VAL A 63 -18.80 -11.11 7.69
N GLN A 64 -18.00 -10.17 7.17
CA GLN A 64 -16.67 -10.46 6.64
C GLN A 64 -15.73 -9.28 6.87
N GLU A 65 -14.43 -9.54 6.86
CA GLU A 65 -13.45 -8.46 6.81
C GLU A 65 -13.38 -7.88 5.39
N PHE A 66 -13.20 -6.57 5.29
CA PHE A 66 -13.06 -5.85 4.03
C PHE A 66 -11.81 -4.98 4.07
N ASP A 67 -10.89 -5.26 3.15
CA ASP A 67 -9.72 -4.43 2.93
C ASP A 67 -10.09 -3.13 2.22
N LEU A 68 -9.54 -2.03 2.71
CA LEU A 68 -9.76 -0.69 2.19
C LEU A 68 -8.50 -0.14 1.52
N PHE A 69 -8.70 0.49 0.36
CA PHE A 69 -7.63 1.00 -0.50
C PHE A 69 -7.89 2.44 -0.91
N CYS A 70 -6.82 3.18 -1.19
CA CYS A 70 -6.90 4.59 -1.57
C CYS A 70 -6.97 4.77 -3.10
N SER A 71 -6.75 3.71 -3.87
CA SER A 71 -6.90 3.69 -5.31
C SER A 71 -7.49 2.38 -5.84
N PRO A 72 -8.15 2.41 -7.02
CA PRO A 72 -8.60 1.19 -7.69
C PRO A 72 -7.46 0.23 -8.03
N GLY A 73 -6.28 0.78 -8.38
CA GLY A 73 -5.11 0.00 -8.76
C GLY A 73 -4.56 -0.83 -7.61
N GLU A 74 -4.51 -0.26 -6.40
CA GLU A 74 -4.12 -0.99 -5.19
C GLU A 74 -5.10 -2.10 -4.86
N ALA A 75 -6.41 -1.81 -4.89
CA ALA A 75 -7.44 -2.82 -4.66
C ALA A 75 -7.35 -3.98 -5.68
N ARG A 76 -7.10 -3.65 -6.96
CA ARG A 76 -6.90 -4.64 -8.02
C ARG A 76 -5.65 -5.48 -7.79
N ALA A 77 -4.54 -4.86 -7.43
CA ALA A 77 -3.30 -5.57 -7.15
C ALA A 77 -3.48 -6.52 -5.97
N ALA A 78 -4.17 -6.08 -4.91
CA ALA A 78 -4.43 -6.87 -3.73
C ALA A 78 -5.29 -8.11 -4.02
N VAL A 79 -6.42 -7.97 -4.74
CA VAL A 79 -7.28 -9.11 -5.06
C VAL A 79 -6.59 -10.11 -5.99
N ASN A 80 -5.83 -9.62 -6.98
CA ASN A 80 -5.06 -10.47 -7.89
C ASN A 80 -3.99 -11.26 -7.15
N GLU A 81 -3.28 -10.62 -6.21
CA GLU A 81 -2.27 -11.27 -5.38
C GLU A 81 -2.90 -12.29 -4.43
N ALA A 82 -4.02 -11.97 -3.80
CA ALA A 82 -4.74 -12.90 -2.94
C ALA A 82 -5.23 -14.14 -3.69
N VAL A 83 -5.70 -13.99 -4.93
CA VAL A 83 -6.03 -15.11 -5.82
C VAL A 83 -4.77 -15.91 -6.18
N ARG A 84 -3.68 -15.24 -6.57
CA ARG A 84 -2.41 -15.89 -6.93
C ARG A 84 -1.82 -16.70 -5.77
N LEU A 85 -1.97 -16.22 -4.54
CA LEU A 85 -1.53 -16.88 -3.31
C LEU A 85 -2.49 -17.96 -2.81
N GLY A 86 -3.67 -18.11 -3.44
CA GLY A 86 -4.71 -19.06 -3.03
C GLY A 86 -5.43 -18.66 -1.73
N VAL A 87 -5.31 -17.40 -1.29
CA VAL A 87 -6.07 -16.84 -0.17
C VAL A 87 -7.53 -16.64 -0.58
N LEU A 88 -7.73 -16.14 -1.81
CA LEU A 88 -9.04 -16.08 -2.46
C LEU A 88 -9.11 -17.11 -3.58
N THR A 89 -10.32 -17.62 -3.82
CA THR A 89 -10.58 -18.43 -5.01
C THR A 89 -10.67 -17.54 -6.24
N GLU A 90 -10.36 -18.10 -7.41
CA GLU A 90 -10.71 -17.47 -8.69
C GLU A 90 -12.21 -17.18 -8.74
N GLY A 91 -12.58 -16.07 -9.39
CA GLY A 91 -13.97 -15.60 -9.46
C GLY A 91 -14.08 -14.23 -10.11
N ASP A 92 -15.32 -13.77 -10.28
CA ASP A 92 -15.61 -12.43 -10.77
C ASP A 92 -15.42 -11.41 -9.64
N TRP A 93 -14.20 -10.93 -9.47
CA TRP A 93 -13.85 -9.92 -8.49
C TRP A 93 -13.87 -8.51 -9.11
N ARG A 94 -14.61 -7.60 -8.47
CA ARG A 94 -14.79 -6.22 -8.92
C ARG A 94 -14.31 -5.24 -7.87
N ILE A 95 -13.91 -4.05 -8.33
CA ILE A 95 -13.47 -2.96 -7.47
C ILE A 95 -14.61 -1.97 -7.32
N TYR A 96 -14.97 -1.69 -6.08
CA TYR A 96 -16.08 -0.83 -5.71
C TYR A 96 -15.58 0.39 -4.95
N ARG A 97 -16.27 1.52 -5.13
CA ARG A 97 -16.09 2.72 -4.33
C ARG A 97 -17.08 2.70 -3.17
N LEU A 98 -16.62 3.07 -1.99
CA LEU A 98 -17.41 3.17 -0.78
C LEU A 98 -17.80 4.62 -0.48
N GLU A 99 -18.91 4.78 0.23
CA GLU A 99 -19.28 6.05 0.86
C GLU A 99 -18.35 6.37 2.04
N GLY A 100 -17.95 7.64 2.18
CA GLY A 100 -17.15 8.14 3.31
C GLY A 100 -15.64 8.17 3.05
N SER A 101 -14.90 8.70 4.03
CA SER A 101 -13.43 8.80 3.98
C SER A 101 -12.74 7.63 4.70
N MET A 102 -11.43 7.46 4.46
CA MET A 102 -10.63 6.43 5.12
C MET A 102 -10.61 6.61 6.64
N GLU A 103 -10.64 7.85 7.13
CA GLU A 103 -10.69 8.18 8.56
C GLU A 103 -12.04 7.86 9.19
N GLU A 104 -13.13 7.95 8.43
CA GLU A 104 -14.49 7.70 8.89
C GLU A 104 -14.82 6.22 8.99
N ILE A 105 -14.40 5.44 7.99
CA ILE A 105 -14.84 4.05 7.83
C ILE A 105 -13.74 3.02 8.10
N GLY A 106 -12.47 3.44 8.04
CA GLY A 106 -11.32 2.55 8.11
C GLY A 106 -10.61 2.53 9.46
N GLN A 107 -10.04 1.38 9.80
CA GLN A 107 -9.05 1.24 10.87
C GLN A 107 -7.72 0.77 10.29
N ARG A 108 -6.65 1.50 10.63
CA ARG A 108 -5.29 1.15 10.23
C ARG A 108 -4.79 -0.07 11.01
N GLN A 109 -4.30 -1.06 10.28
CA GLN A 109 -3.65 -2.27 10.77
C GLN A 109 -2.12 -2.12 10.83
N ARG A 110 -1.44 -3.09 11.44
CA ARG A 110 0.02 -3.04 11.69
C ARG A 110 0.87 -2.92 10.43
N ASN A 111 0.38 -3.37 9.28
CA ASN A 111 1.05 -3.40 7.98
C ASN A 111 0.64 -2.24 7.06
N ASN A 112 0.05 -1.17 7.60
CA ASN A 112 -0.52 -0.07 6.82
C ASN A 112 -1.73 -0.46 5.94
N GLN A 113 -2.26 -1.67 6.10
CA GLN A 113 -3.56 -2.05 5.54
C GLN A 113 -4.66 -1.37 6.34
N HIS A 114 -5.75 -1.01 5.69
CA HIS A 114 -6.93 -0.48 6.35
C HIS A 114 -8.06 -1.49 6.20
N THR A 115 -8.85 -1.66 7.25
CA THR A 115 -10.02 -2.54 7.21
C THR A 115 -11.28 -1.78 7.59
N LEU A 116 -12.42 -2.19 7.04
CA LEU A 116 -13.71 -1.58 7.32
C LEU A 116 -14.12 -1.82 8.77
N THR A 117 -14.61 -0.78 9.45
CA THR A 117 -14.97 -0.82 10.88
C THR A 117 -16.46 -0.65 11.18
N ARG A 118 -17.23 -0.19 10.21
CA ARG A 118 -18.68 0.05 10.32
C ARG A 118 -19.36 -0.31 9.01
N MET A 119 -20.67 -0.52 9.08
CA MET A 119 -21.48 -0.72 7.89
C MET A 119 -21.35 0.48 6.95
N THR A 120 -21.06 0.22 5.67
CA THR A 120 -20.83 1.25 4.66
C THR A 120 -21.40 0.82 3.31
N GLN A 121 -22.03 1.77 2.62
CA GLN A 121 -22.63 1.55 1.31
C GLN A 121 -21.58 1.54 0.19
N ILE A 122 -21.78 0.66 -0.80
CA ILE A 122 -21.15 0.78 -2.12
C ILE A 122 -21.90 1.84 -2.93
N VAL A 123 -21.16 2.84 -3.42
CA VAL A 123 -21.73 3.97 -4.17
C VAL A 123 -21.48 3.90 -5.67
N ASP A 124 -20.47 3.14 -6.10
CA ASP A 124 -20.15 2.96 -7.52
C ASP A 124 -19.21 1.76 -7.70
N TRP A 125 -19.00 1.33 -8.94
CA TRP A 125 -17.95 0.38 -9.31
C TRP A 125 -17.01 0.96 -10.35
N VAL A 126 -15.77 0.48 -10.35
CA VAL A 126 -14.78 0.88 -11.35
C VAL A 126 -15.07 0.09 -12.62
N ALA A 127 -15.58 0.76 -13.65
CA ALA A 127 -15.69 0.19 -14.98
C ALA A 127 -14.28 -0.08 -15.52
N GLU A 128 -14.00 -1.31 -15.93
CA GLU A 128 -12.76 -1.61 -16.64
C GLU A 128 -12.82 -0.92 -18.01
N GLY A 129 -11.95 0.07 -18.22
CA GLY A 129 -11.66 0.57 -19.55
C GLY A 129 -10.90 -0.53 -20.31
N PHE A 130 -11.51 -1.04 -21.37
CA PHE A 130 -10.84 -1.90 -22.35
C PHE A 130 -9.73 -1.14 -23.08
#